data_AF-A0A7X3DHD2-F1
#
_entry.id   AF-A0A7X3DHD2-F1
#
_cell.length_a   1.000
_cell.length_b   1.000
_cell.length_c   1.000
_cell.angle_alpha   90.00
_cell.angle_beta   90.00
_cell.angle_gamma   90.00
#
_symmetry.space_group_name_H-M   'P 1'
#
loop_
_entity.id
_entity.type
_entity.pdbx_description
1 polymer ?
#
loop_
_entity_poly.entity_id
_entity_poly.type
_entity_poly.pdbx_seq_one_letter_code
_entity_poly.pdbx_strand_id
1 'polypeptide(L)' 'MTNEERRERREARRRKAANLLGLYLEDLLLLAGSGCFTAAAALAAGCAAALATAGACLTVYALVVARSAGRR' A
#
# COMPACT_ATOMS: atom_id res chain seq x y z
N MET A 1 20.94 -15.73 28.26
CA MET A 1 19.85 -15.40 27.32
C MET A 1 18.60 -16.13 27.80
N THR A 2 17.81 -15.46 28.64
CA THR A 2 16.67 -16.05 29.35
C THR A 2 15.48 -16.27 28.39
N ASN A 3 14.57 -17.17 28.76
CA ASN A 3 13.39 -17.47 27.93
C ASN A 3 12.47 -16.24 27.72
N GLU A 4 12.50 -15.28 28.65
CA GLU A 4 11.78 -14.00 28.54
C GLU A 4 12.34 -13.10 27.43
N GLU A 5 13.67 -12.94 27.32
CA GLU A 5 14.29 -12.17 26.23
C GLU A 5 13.98 -12.75 24.84
N ARG A 6 13.84 -14.08 24.75
CA ARG A 6 13.43 -14.76 23.51
C ARG A 6 11.99 -14.47 23.15
N ARG A 7 11.11 -14.29 24.14
CA ARG A 7 9.69 -13.93 23.96
C ARG A 7 9.54 -12.50 23.48
N GLU A 8 10.20 -11.55 24.13
CA GLU A 8 10.18 -10.13 23.73
C GLU A 8 10.71 -9.94 22.30
N ARG A 9 11.81 -10.62 21.93
CA ARG A 9 12.32 -10.60 20.56
C ARG A 9 11.34 -11.18 19.55
N ARG A 10 10.55 -12.19 19.92
CA ARG A 10 9.51 -12.77 19.05
C ARG A 10 8.33 -11.82 18.89
N GLU A 11 7.92 -11.12 19.94
CA GLU A 11 6.85 -10.13 19.90
C GLU A 11 7.24 -8.89 19.10
N ALA A 12 8.47 -8.38 19.26
CA ALA A 12 9.00 -7.29 18.45
C ALA A 12 9.09 -7.67 16.95
N ARG A 13 9.51 -8.91 16.66
CA ARG A 13 9.51 -9.45 15.28
C ARG A 13 8.09 -9.61 14.74
N ARG A 14 7.13 -10.09 15.55
CA ARG A 14 5.71 -10.21 15.17
C ARG A 14 5.08 -8.85 14.88
N ARG A 15 5.34 -7.82 15.71
CA ARG A 15 4.87 -6.44 15.45
C ARG A 15 5.45 -5.88 14.16
N LYS A 16 6.75 -6.07 13.90
CA LYS A 16 7.37 -5.65 12.63
C LYS A 16 6.78 -6.39 11.42
N ALA A 17 6.58 -7.70 11.53
CA ALA A 17 5.98 -8.51 10.47
C ALA A 17 4.52 -8.11 10.20
N ALA A 18 3.71 -7.89 11.25
CA ALA A 18 2.34 -7.44 11.11
C ALA A 18 2.24 -6.05 10.47
N ASN A 19 3.15 -5.13 10.81
CA ASN A 19 3.17 -3.80 10.21
C ASN A 19 3.59 -3.83 8.73
N LEU A 20 4.55 -4.69 8.36
CA LEU A 20 4.92 -4.91 6.96
C LEU A 20 3.80 -5.55 6.16
N LEU A 21 3.14 -6.57 6.71
CA LEU A 21 1.99 -7.21 6.08
C LEU A 21 0.81 -6.25 5.91
N GLY A 22 0.57 -5.39 6.92
CA GLY A 22 -0.44 -4.34 6.83
C GLY A 22 -0.16 -3.35 5.70
N LEU A 23 1.09 -2.89 5.56
CA LEU A 23 1.50 -2.05 4.43
C LEU A 23 1.29 -2.74 3.08
N TYR A 24 1.64 -4.02 2.99
CA TYR A 24 1.53 -4.77 1.73
C TYR A 24 0.08 -5.04 1.33
N LEU A 25 -0.79 -5.28 2.33
CA LEU A 25 -2.23 -5.41 2.10
C LEU A 25 -2.84 -4.10 1.59
N GLU A 26 -2.46 -2.97 2.18
CA GLU A 26 -2.91 -1.66 1.68
C GLU A 26 -2.44 -1.40 0.25
N ASP A 27 -1.17 -1.70 -0.07
CA ASP A 27 -0.65 -1.55 -1.43
C ASP A 27 -1.44 -2.39 -2.45
N LEU A 28 -1.78 -3.63 -2.10
CA LEU A 28 -2.60 -4.51 -2.95
C LEU A 28 -4.02 -3.99 -3.13
N LEU A 29 -4.66 -3.48 -2.06
CA LEU A 29 -5.99 -2.87 -2.14
C LEU A 29 -5.98 -1.60 -3.00
N LEU A 30 -4.94 -0.79 -2.87
CA LEU A 30 -4.77 0.45 -3.60
C LEU A 30 -4.53 0.18 -5.09
N LEU A 31 -3.76 -0.86 -5.42
CA LEU A 31 -3.53 -1.31 -6.79
C LEU A 31 -4.80 -1.92 -7.44
N ALA A 32 -5.56 -2.72 -6.70
CA ALA A 32 -6.81 -3.30 -7.20
C ALA A 32 -7.89 -2.22 -7.39
N GLY A 33 -8.00 -1.28 -6.43
CA GLY A 33 -8.94 -0.17 -6.48
C GLY A 33 -8.65 0.80 -7.63
N SER A 34 -7.38 1.16 -7.84
CA SER A 34 -6.95 2.04 -8.93
C SER A 34 -7.22 1.45 -10.31
N GLY A 35 -6.96 0.16 -10.51
CA GLY A 35 -7.29 -0.53 -11.77
C GLY A 35 -8.78 -0.50 -12.08
N CYS A 36 -9.62 -0.75 -11.07
CA CYS A 36 -11.08 -0.71 -11.23
C CYS A 36 -11.59 0.71 -11.53
N PHE A 37 -11.03 1.73 -10.86
CA PHE A 37 -11.39 3.13 -11.10
C PHE A 37 -10.97 3.62 -12.49
N THR A 38 -9.79 3.20 -12.95
CA THR A 38 -9.27 3.52 -14.28
C THR A 38 -10.10 2.87 -15.37
N ALA A 39 -10.49 1.59 -15.19
CA ALA A 39 -11.37 0.89 -16.12
C ALA A 39 -12.78 1.50 -16.15
N ALA A 40 -13.35 1.84 -14.99
CA ALA A 40 -14.65 2.50 -14.90
C ALA A 40 -14.64 3.88 -15.58
N ALA A 41 -13.58 4.67 -15.38
CA ALA A 41 -13.41 5.96 -16.05
C ALA A 41 -13.24 5.83 -17.56
N ALA A 42 -12.53 4.80 -18.02
CA ALA A 42 -12.40 4.48 -19.44
C ALA A 42 -13.75 4.16 -20.08
N LEU A 43 -14.58 3.36 -19.40
CA LEU A 43 -15.92 3.01 -19.89
C LEU A 43 -16.90 4.19 -19.83
N ALA A 44 -16.81 5.05 -18.81
CA ALA A 44 -17.78 6.12 -18.59
C ALA A 44 -17.48 7.42 -19.37
N ALA A 45 -16.20 7.76 -19.58
CA ALA A 45 -15.80 9.06 -20.12
C ALA A 45 -14.67 8.98 -21.18
N GLY A 46 -14.28 7.77 -21.59
CA GLY A 46 -13.29 7.54 -22.64
C GLY A 46 -11.83 7.63 -22.18
N CYS A 47 -10.89 7.58 -23.13
CA CYS A 47 -9.45 7.45 -22.85
C CYS A 47 -8.86 8.62 -22.05
N ALA A 48 -9.38 9.84 -22.22
CA ALA A 48 -8.86 11.01 -21.51
C ALA A 48 -9.09 10.93 -19.99
N ALA A 49 -10.26 10.45 -19.58
CA ALA A 49 -10.58 10.25 -18.17
C ALA A 49 -9.82 9.05 -17.57
N ALA A 50 -9.55 8.02 -18.36
CA ALA A 50 -8.72 6.88 -17.96
C ALA A 50 -7.27 7.32 -17.65
N LEU A 51 -6.68 8.18 -18.48
CA LEU A 51 -5.33 8.72 -18.24
C LEU A 51 -5.28 9.62 -17.00
N ALA A 52 -6.30 10.45 -16.78
CA ALA A 52 -6.40 11.28 -15.58
C ALA A 52 -6.51 10.45 -14.30
N THR A 53 -7.32 9.40 -14.30
CA THR A 53 -7.47 8.48 -13.16
C THR A 53 -6.22 7.64 -12.93
N ALA A 54 -5.56 7.16 -13.99
CA ALA A 54 -4.27 6.50 -13.88
C ALA A 54 -3.20 7.42 -13.25
N GLY A 55 -3.14 8.69 -13.66
CA GLY A 55 -2.24 9.69 -13.06
C GLY A 55 -2.53 9.99 -11.58
N ALA A 56 -3.81 10.09 -11.22
CA ALA A 56 -4.24 10.24 -9.83
C ALA A 56 -3.83 9.02 -8.96
N CYS A 57 -3.96 7.81 -9.50
CA CYS A 57 -3.57 6.59 -8.81
C CYS A 57 -2.04 6.51 -8.61
N LEU A 58 -1.26 6.91 -9.62
CA LEU A 58 0.20 6.98 -9.50
C LEU A 58 0.67 8.00 -8.46
N THR A 59 0.02 9.15 -8.36
CA THR A 59 0.36 10.19 -7.37
C THR A 59 0.01 9.75 -5.95
N VAL A 60 -1.12 9.08 -5.75
CA VAL A 60 -1.46 8.46 -4.45
C VAL A 60 -0.43 7.40 -4.08
N TYR A 61 -0.04 6.52 -5.01
CA TYR A 61 0.99 5.51 -4.76
C TYR A 61 2.33 6.14 -4.38
N ALA A 62 2.77 7.18 -5.12
CA ALA A 62 4.01 7.90 -4.80
C ALA A 62 3.96 8.54 -3.40
N LEU A 63 2.82 9.08 -2.97
CA LEU A 63 2.64 9.61 -1.61
C LEU A 63 2.74 8.50 -0.54
N VAL A 64 2.14 7.33 -0.79
CA VAL A 64 2.23 6.18 0.12
C VAL A 64 3.68 5.69 0.22
N VAL A 65 4.39 5.57 -0.90
CA VAL A 65 5.81 5.20 -0.94
C VAL A 65 6.65 6.22 -0.18
N ALA A 66 6.44 7.52 -0.40
CA ALA A 66 7.16 8.58 0.31
C ALA A 66 6.88 8.55 1.82
N ARG A 67 5.62 8.34 2.23
CA ARG A 67 5.21 8.24 3.64
C ARG A 67 5.75 6.98 4.31
N SER A 68 5.98 5.92 3.54
CA SER A 68 6.57 4.67 4.01
C SER A 68 8.11 4.76 4.09
N ALA A 69 8.73 5.47 3.15
CA ALA A 69 10.15 5.78 3.17
C ALA A 69 10.53 6.70 4.33
N GLY A 70 9.72 7.72 4.63
CA GLY A 70 9.91 8.59 5.81
C GLY A 70 9.59 7.94 7.16
N ARG A 71 9.08 6.69 7.16
CA ARG A 71 8.81 5.90 8.37
C ARG A 71 9.92 4.87 8.68
N ARG A 72 10.92 4.74 7.80
CA ARG A 72 12.14 3.93 8.04
C ARG A 72 13.22 4.79 8.67
#